data_AF-K7KSF6-F1
#
_entry.id   AF-K7KSF6-F1
#
_cell.length_a   1.000
_cell.length_b   1.000
_cell.length_c   1.000
_cell.angle_alpha   90.00
_cell.angle_beta   90.00
_cell.angle_gamma   90.00
#
_symmetry.space_group_name_H-M   'P 1'
#
loop_
_entity.id
_entity.type
_entity.pdbx_description
1 polymer ?
#
loop_
_entity_poly.entity_id
_entity_poly.type
_entity_poly.pdbx_seq_one_letter_code
_entity_poly.pdbx_strand_id
1 'polypeptide(L)' 'MVRFLKRIQVFAAFLAIIVLVTSGNSKTWPHARCFHSSICSHHCQPSENAISGQCVFFFKKCKCKF' A
#
# COMPACT_ATOMS: atom_id res chain seq x y z
N MET A 1 7.05 12.86 -30.85
CA MET A 1 6.30 11.98 -29.91
C MET A 1 7.17 11.37 -28.80
N VAL A 2 8.39 10.87 -29.10
CA VAL A 2 9.27 10.18 -28.12
C VAL A 2 9.59 10.99 -26.85
N ARG A 3 9.81 12.32 -26.94
CA ARG A 3 10.12 13.16 -25.76
C ARG A 3 8.97 13.25 -24.76
N PHE A 4 7.71 13.22 -25.23
CA PHE A 4 6.53 13.31 -24.36
C PHE A 4 6.33 12.00 -23.56
N LEU A 5 6.53 10.85 -24.22
CA LEU A 5 6.50 9.52 -23.59
C LEU A 5 7.51 9.41 -22.44
N LYS A 6 8.74 9.91 -22.62
CA LYS A 6 9.76 9.91 -21.55
C LYS A 6 9.32 10.71 -20.33
N ARG A 7 8.65 11.85 -20.50
CA ARG A 7 8.11 12.65 -19.37
C ARG A 7 7.06 11.86 -18.60
N ILE A 8 6.11 11.23 -19.31
CA ILE A 8 5.06 10.41 -18.69
C ILE A 8 5.67 9.25 -17.90
N GLN A 9 6.68 8.56 -18.44
CA GLN A 9 7.38 7.48 -17.74
C GLN A 9 8.02 7.94 -16.43
N VAL A 10 8.66 9.12 -16.43
CA VAL A 10 9.25 9.71 -15.21
C VAL A 10 8.17 10.03 -14.18
N PHE A 11 7.05 10.63 -14.59
CA PHE A 11 5.93 10.89 -13.69
C PHE A 11 5.32 9.59 -13.14
N ALA A 12 5.12 8.57 -13.98
CA ALA A 12 4.61 7.28 -13.56
C ALA A 12 5.56 6.57 -12.57
N ALA A 13 6.87 6.63 -12.80
CA ALA A 13 7.87 6.10 -11.88
C ALA A 13 7.84 6.84 -10.53
N PHE A 14 7.72 8.18 -10.55
CA PHE A 14 7.62 8.98 -9.33
C PHE A 14 6.35 8.65 -8.53
N LEU A 15 5.19 8.55 -9.20
CA LEU A 15 3.94 8.12 -8.55
C LEU A 15 4.04 6.71 -8.00
N ALA A 16 4.66 5.77 -8.74
CA ALA A 16 4.88 4.41 -8.25
C ALA A 16 5.76 4.39 -7.00
N ILE A 17 6.82 5.21 -6.95
CA ILE A 17 7.67 5.35 -5.77
C ILE A 17 6.88 5.94 -4.61
N ILE A 18 6.09 7.00 -4.83
CA ILE A 18 5.23 7.57 -3.78
C ILE A 18 4.31 6.48 -3.22
N VAL A 19 3.57 5.77 -4.07
CA VAL A 19 2.67 4.68 -3.65
C VAL A 19 3.42 3.56 -2.92
N LEU A 20 4.68 3.31 -3.29
CA LEU A 20 5.51 2.32 -2.63
C LEU A 20 5.96 2.79 -1.23
N VAL A 21 6.34 4.07 -1.09
CA VAL A 21 6.75 4.69 0.18
C VAL A 21 5.55 4.90 1.11
N THR A 22 4.39 5.27 0.58
CA THR A 22 3.16 5.40 1.36
C THR A 22 2.50 4.07 1.65
N SER A 23 3.04 2.93 1.20
CA SER A 23 2.52 1.62 1.59
C SER A 23 3.46 0.89 2.54
N GLY A 24 3.07 0.80 3.82
CA GLY A 24 3.83 0.14 4.88
C GLY A 24 3.12 -1.11 5.39
N ASN A 25 3.86 -2.06 5.96
CA ASN A 25 3.22 -3.13 6.74
C ASN A 25 2.61 -2.50 8.00
N SER A 26 1.38 -2.89 8.35
CA SER A 26 0.76 -2.48 9.62
C SER A 26 1.64 -2.94 10.78
N LYS A 27 1.98 -2.03 11.69
CA LYS A 27 2.78 -2.33 12.89
C LYS A 27 1.89 -2.80 14.04
N THR A 28 0.63 -2.39 14.02
CA THR A 28 -0.39 -2.67 15.05
C THR A 28 -1.26 -3.89 14.74
N TRP A 29 -1.05 -4.58 13.61
CA TRP A 29 -1.88 -5.71 13.19
C TRP A 29 -1.80 -6.87 14.20
N PRO A 30 -2.91 -7.25 14.85
CA PRO A 30 -2.87 -8.18 15.99
C PRO A 30 -2.73 -9.65 15.60
N HIS A 31 -2.82 -9.98 14.30
CA HIS A 31 -2.79 -11.36 13.83
C HIS A 31 -1.46 -11.70 13.16
N ALA A 32 -0.93 -12.91 13.40
CA ALA A 32 0.29 -13.37 12.73
C ALA A 32 0.16 -13.42 11.20
N ARG A 33 -1.07 -13.57 10.70
CA ARG A 33 -1.40 -13.67 9.27
C ARG A 33 -2.59 -12.77 8.94
N CYS A 34 -2.56 -12.21 7.74
CA CYS A 34 -3.64 -11.47 7.11
C CYS A 34 -4.55 -12.47 6.41
N PHE A 35 -5.81 -12.54 6.85
CA PHE A 35 -6.80 -13.50 6.37
C PHE A 35 -7.85 -12.85 5.49
N HIS A 36 -8.11 -11.55 5.66
CA HIS A 36 -9.06 -10.82 4.83
C HIS A 36 -8.67 -9.35 4.63
N SER A 37 -8.64 -8.90 3.38
CA SER A 37 -8.23 -7.52 3.05
C SER A 37 -9.19 -6.47 3.63
N SER A 38 -10.49 -6.76 3.74
CA SER A 38 -11.44 -5.81 4.35
C SER A 38 -11.13 -5.57 5.83
N ILE A 39 -10.70 -6.60 6.56
CA ILE A 39 -10.35 -6.51 7.98
C ILE A 39 -9.03 -5.78 8.14
N CYS A 40 -8.06 -6.07 7.27
CA CYS A 40 -6.84 -5.28 7.18
C CYS A 40 -7.13 -3.79 6.92
N SER A 41 -8.03 -3.47 5.97
CA SER A 41 -8.42 -2.09 5.69
C SER A 41 -9.11 -1.42 6.87
N HIS A 42 -10.06 -2.11 7.49
CA HIS A 42 -10.77 -1.62 8.67
C HIS A 42 -9.84 -1.46 9.89
N HIS A 43 -8.73 -2.18 9.97
CA HIS A 43 -7.71 -1.99 11.01
C HIS A 43 -6.78 -0.82 10.69
N CYS A 44 -6.30 -0.73 9.45
CA CYS A 44 -5.39 0.31 8.98
C CYS A 44 -6.00 1.72 9.07
N GLN A 45 -7.29 1.87 8.79
CA GLN A 45 -7.98 3.17 8.82
C GLN A 45 -7.95 3.84 10.21
N PRO A 46 -8.48 3.22 11.28
CA PRO A 46 -8.49 3.81 12.61
C PRO A 46 -7.15 3.65 13.36
N SER A 47 -6.40 2.56 13.14
CA SER A 47 -5.20 2.28 13.97
C SER A 47 -3.94 2.93 13.43
N GLU A 48 -3.84 3.10 12.12
CA GLU A 48 -2.64 3.63 11.45
C GLU A 48 -2.96 4.92 10.68
N ASN A 49 -4.19 5.45 10.71
CA ASN A 49 -4.62 6.62 9.90
C ASN A 49 -4.34 6.44 8.39
N ALA A 50 -4.42 5.22 7.89
CA ALA A 50 -4.20 4.92 6.48
C ALA A 50 -5.49 5.01 5.68
N ILE A 51 -5.40 5.35 4.39
CA ILE A 51 -6.55 5.42 3.48
C ILE A 51 -7.20 4.05 3.30
N SER A 52 -6.36 3.01 3.15
CA SER A 52 -6.81 1.63 2.94
C SER A 52 -5.78 0.62 3.44
N GLY A 53 -6.20 -0.65 3.54
CA GLY A 53 -5.33 -1.76 3.87
C GLY A 53 -5.59 -2.96 2.96
N GLN A 54 -4.54 -3.71 2.64
CA GLN A 54 -4.65 -4.90 1.79
C GLN A 54 -3.77 -6.04 2.31
N CYS A 55 -4.28 -7.27 2.27
CA CYS A 55 -3.48 -8.44 2.57
C CYS A 55 -2.52 -8.77 1.42
N VAL A 56 -1.23 -8.86 1.71
CA VAL A 56 -0.21 -9.32 0.74
C VAL A 56 -0.22 -10.84 0.73
N PHE A 57 -0.60 -11.45 -0.40
CA PHE A 57 -0.76 -12.91 -0.53
C PHE A 57 0.52 -13.69 -0.18
N PHE A 58 1.69 -13.23 -0.62
CA PHE A 58 2.96 -13.93 -0.40
C PHE A 58 3.39 -13.98 1.07
N PHE A 59 3.24 -12.87 1.79
CA PHE A 59 3.70 -12.77 3.18
C PHE A 59 2.59 -12.96 4.21
N LYS A 60 1.33 -13.06 3.76
CA LYS A 60 0.13 -12.98 4.61
C LYS A 60 0.25 -11.83 5.62
N LYS A 61 0.72 -10.66 5.19
CA LYS A 61 0.83 -9.45 6.04
C LYS A 61 -0.20 -8.41 5.62
N CYS A 62 -0.71 -7.66 6.60
CA CYS A 62 -1.56 -6.52 6.34
C CYS A 62 -0.69 -5.32 5.95
N LYS A 63 -0.90 -4.79 4.75
CA LYS A 63 -0.18 -3.61 4.23
C LYS A 63 -1.14 -2.42 4.19
N CYS A 64 -0.86 -1.39 4.97
CA CYS A 64 -1.60 -0.14 4.99
C CYS A 64 -1.06 0.81 3.90
N LYS A 65 -1.96 1.47 3.17
CA LYS A 65 -1.67 2.52 2.19
C LYS A 65 -2.10 3.85 2.79
N PHE A 66 -1.13 4.69 3.07
CA PHE A 66 -1.26 6.06 3.56
C PHE A 66 -1.45 7.03 2.38
#